data_AF-A0A951U021-F1
#
_entry.id   AF-A0A951U021-F1
#
_cell.length_a   1.000
_cell.length_b   1.000
_cell.length_c   1.000
_cell.angle_alpha   90.00
_cell.angle_beta   90.00
_cell.angle_gamma   90.00
#
_symmetry.space_group_name_H-M   'P 1'
#
loop_
_entity.id
_entity.type
_entity.pdbx_description
1 polymer ?
#
loop_
_entity_poly.entity_id
_entity_poly.type
_entity_poly.pdbx_seq_one_letter_code
_entity_poly.pdbx_strand_id
1 'polypeptide(L)'
;MRRFFLTGLALVGCLLGSTVVRASTRSNAPVDDAAHTYWLEAHNLIQEQVRLLDRVEQSTEKPELSRLKTLSGQVLLHTSAVNRFLKSNYPEPKLLCMPPAGLGEVAGTDGATLEQVQAYCSLYRSTRDLTTMKSRLDQQARLMTIETSRIKPVQQTARKKIVPVNVAAAVNVSSRDVLVLVQSSRQRLAQMQPAFPEALRISEASLRGVAVQPGQTVPTQSADMRGR
;
A
#
# COMPACT_ATOMS: atom_id res chain seq x y z
N MET A 1 -13.61 57.59 19.60
CA MET A 1 -12.41 58.07 18.88
C MET A 1 -11.57 56.84 18.52
N ARG A 2 -11.57 56.37 17.25
CA ARG A 2 -10.43 56.43 16.29
C ARG A 2 -9.09 56.01 16.96
N ARG A 3 -8.34 54.98 16.52
CA ARG A 3 -7.81 54.74 15.16
C ARG A 3 -7.39 53.27 14.91
N PHE A 4 -7.47 52.88 13.65
CA PHE A 4 -6.86 51.74 12.96
C PHE A 4 -5.32 51.82 12.89
N PHE A 5 -4.63 50.67 12.80
CA PHE A 5 -3.44 50.37 11.96
C PHE A 5 -3.16 48.84 12.07
N LEU A 6 -3.47 47.99 11.07
CA LEU A 6 -2.67 47.59 9.89
C LEU A 6 -1.26 47.05 10.22
N THR A 7 -0.96 45.85 9.68
CA THR A 7 0.32 45.09 9.51
C THR A 7 0.37 43.78 10.32
N GLY A 8 0.73 42.62 9.78
CA GLY A 8 1.11 42.24 8.43
C GLY A 8 0.98 40.72 8.28
N LEU A 9 0.44 40.31 7.13
CA LEU A 9 0.22 38.93 6.75
C LEU A 9 1.53 38.40 6.15
N ALA A 10 2.38 37.78 6.96
CA ALA A 10 3.59 37.12 6.48
C ALA A 10 3.23 35.72 5.95
N LEU A 11 2.82 35.67 4.69
CA LEU A 11 2.84 34.46 3.86
C LEU A 11 4.30 34.08 3.62
N VAL A 12 4.88 33.33 4.56
CA VAL A 12 6.16 32.64 4.33
C VAL A 12 5.87 31.47 3.40
N GLY A 13 6.14 31.69 2.11
CA GLY A 13 6.16 30.65 1.11
C GLY A 13 7.26 29.64 1.44
N CYS A 14 6.87 28.50 2.01
CA CYS A 14 7.68 27.29 1.97
C CYS A 14 7.73 26.77 0.54
N LEU A 15 8.60 27.38 -0.28
CA LEU A 15 9.14 26.72 -1.47
C LEU A 15 9.95 25.52 -0.97
N LEU A 16 9.28 24.39 -0.81
CA LEU A 16 9.91 23.09 -0.67
C LEU A 16 10.74 22.87 -1.92
N GLY A 17 12.04 23.18 -1.81
CA GLY A 17 13.06 22.78 -2.75
C GLY A 17 13.02 21.26 -2.88
N SER A 18 12.25 20.80 -3.85
CA SER A 18 12.26 19.41 -4.27
C SER A 18 13.60 19.20 -4.94
N THR A 19 14.57 18.65 -4.21
CA THR A 19 15.80 18.15 -4.81
C THR A 19 15.39 17.05 -5.77
N VAL A 20 15.22 17.42 -7.04
CA VAL A 20 15.00 16.47 -8.12
C VAL A 20 16.31 15.68 -8.24
N VAL A 21 16.33 14.50 -7.63
CA VAL A 21 17.36 13.51 -7.89
C VAL A 21 17.27 13.18 -9.37
N ARG A 22 18.19 13.76 -10.15
CA ARG A 22 18.26 13.56 -11.59
C ARG A 22 19.02 12.27 -11.84
N ALA A 23 18.30 11.15 -11.89
CA ALA A 23 18.86 9.90 -12.37
C ALA A 23 19.35 10.08 -13.82
N SER A 24 20.50 9.52 -14.15
CA SER A 24 21.03 9.52 -15.52
C SER A 24 20.14 8.65 -16.41
N THR A 25 19.26 9.27 -17.20
CA THR A 25 18.28 8.56 -18.05
C THR A 25 18.86 8.04 -19.37
N ARG A 26 20.18 7.84 -19.48
CA ARG A 26 20.81 7.36 -20.71
C ARG A 26 21.18 5.88 -20.59
N SER A 27 20.16 5.02 -20.57
CA SER A 27 20.35 3.57 -20.70
C SER A 27 19.72 3.10 -22.02
N ASN A 28 20.56 2.93 -23.04
CA ASN A 28 20.25 2.17 -24.25
C ASN A 28 20.67 0.69 -24.08
N ALA A 29 20.77 0.20 -22.83
CA ALA A 29 21.12 -1.19 -22.60
C ALA A 29 19.97 -2.08 -23.13
N PRO A 30 20.29 -3.19 -23.83
CA PRO A 30 19.29 -4.16 -24.22
C PRO A 30 18.50 -4.60 -22.97
N VAL A 31 17.19 -4.81 -23.13
CA VAL A 31 16.34 -5.35 -22.07
C VAL A 31 16.89 -6.73 -21.71
N ASP A 32 17.72 -6.75 -20.68
CA ASP A 32 18.42 -7.93 -20.19
C ASP A 32 17.42 -8.84 -19.43
N ASP A 33 17.69 -10.14 -19.40
CA ASP A 33 16.85 -11.14 -18.71
C ASP A 33 16.64 -10.79 -17.23
N ALA A 34 17.62 -10.11 -16.63
CA ALA A 34 17.54 -9.57 -15.27
C ALA A 34 16.45 -8.51 -15.11
N ALA A 35 16.31 -7.58 -16.08
CA ALA A 35 15.28 -6.56 -16.05
C ALA A 35 13.88 -7.17 -16.23
N HIS A 36 13.75 -8.19 -17.09
CA HIS A 36 12.50 -8.92 -17.26
C HIS A 36 12.08 -9.63 -15.96
N THR A 37 13.02 -10.34 -15.32
CA THR A 37 12.77 -11.04 -14.05
C THR A 37 12.34 -10.07 -12.94
N TYR A 38 13.02 -8.93 -12.83
CA TYR A 38 12.66 -7.86 -11.88
C TYR A 38 11.20 -7.42 -12.05
N TRP A 39 10.82 -7.07 -13.29
CA TRP A 39 9.48 -6.54 -13.56
C TRP A 39 8.38 -7.57 -13.35
N LEU A 40 8.65 -8.83 -13.71
CA LEU A 40 7.71 -9.92 -13.50
C LEU A 40 7.50 -10.20 -12.01
N GLU A 41 8.56 -10.24 -11.22
CA GLU A 41 8.46 -10.44 -9.77
C GLU A 41 7.75 -9.27 -9.09
N ALA A 42 8.12 -8.03 -9.43
CA ALA A 42 7.45 -6.82 -8.93
C ALA A 42 5.94 -6.83 -9.28
N HIS A 43 5.59 -7.18 -10.51
CA HIS A 43 4.21 -7.30 -10.96
C HIS A 43 3.41 -8.32 -10.13
N ASN A 44 3.98 -9.51 -9.93
CA ASN A 44 3.34 -10.57 -9.14
C ASN A 44 3.09 -10.12 -7.69
N LEU A 45 4.06 -9.48 -7.05
CA LEU A 45 3.92 -8.93 -5.70
C LEU A 45 2.81 -7.88 -5.62
N ILE A 46 2.66 -7.04 -6.65
CA ILE A 46 1.59 -6.03 -6.65
C ILE A 46 0.23 -6.68 -6.83
N GLN A 47 0.10 -7.65 -7.75
CA GLN A 47 -1.16 -8.37 -7.92
C GLN A 47 -1.59 -9.08 -6.63
N GLU A 48 -0.66 -9.77 -5.96
CA GLU A 48 -0.91 -10.39 -4.66
C GLU A 48 -1.35 -9.36 -3.62
N GLN A 49 -0.71 -8.19 -3.61
CA GLN A 49 -1.07 -7.11 -2.71
C GLN A 49 -2.48 -6.59 -2.98
N VAL A 50 -2.86 -6.37 -4.24
CA VAL A 50 -4.22 -5.92 -4.61
C VAL A 50 -5.26 -6.91 -4.10
N ARG A 51 -5.05 -8.22 -4.37
CA ARG A 51 -5.96 -9.28 -3.87
C ARG A 51 -6.03 -9.31 -2.35
N LEU A 52 -4.92 -9.04 -1.66
CA LEU A 52 -4.88 -8.96 -0.20
C LEU A 52 -5.68 -7.75 0.31
N LEU A 53 -5.53 -6.59 -0.32
CA LEU A 53 -6.29 -5.37 0.02
C LEU A 53 -7.80 -5.59 -0.15
N ASP A 54 -8.22 -6.26 -1.23
CA ASP A 54 -9.63 -6.61 -1.46
C ASP A 54 -10.18 -7.50 -0.32
N ARG A 55 -9.41 -8.51 0.10
CA ARG A 55 -9.81 -9.38 1.21
C ARG A 55 -9.86 -8.63 2.53
N VAL A 56 -8.94 -7.69 2.77
CA VAL A 56 -8.95 -6.85 3.98
C VAL A 56 -10.20 -5.97 4.00
N GLU A 57 -10.50 -5.26 2.93
CA GLU A 57 -11.69 -4.41 2.80
C GLU A 57 -12.98 -5.20 3.12
N GLN A 58 -13.18 -6.33 2.43
CA GLN A 58 -14.35 -7.20 2.65
C GLN A 58 -14.43 -7.72 4.10
N SER A 59 -13.30 -7.98 4.75
CA SER A 59 -13.27 -8.48 6.13
C SER A 59 -13.52 -7.37 7.14
N THR A 60 -13.21 -6.12 6.80
CA THR A 60 -13.51 -4.97 7.67
C THR A 60 -14.98 -4.57 7.65
N GLU A 61 -15.70 -4.84 6.56
CA GLU A 61 -17.16 -4.64 6.49
C GLU A 61 -17.92 -5.61 7.40
N LYS A 62 -17.48 -6.87 7.47
CA LYS A 62 -18.05 -7.92 8.32
C LYS A 62 -16.93 -8.59 9.12
N PRO A 63 -16.52 -7.99 10.26
CA PRO A 63 -15.37 -8.48 11.01
C PRO A 63 -15.67 -9.80 11.69
N GLU A 64 -14.83 -10.80 11.40
CA GLU A 64 -14.83 -12.12 12.03
C GLU A 64 -13.46 -12.40 12.64
N LEU A 65 -13.43 -12.91 13.88
CA LEU A 65 -12.17 -13.10 14.62
C LEU A 65 -11.17 -14.01 13.89
N SER A 66 -11.63 -15.15 13.36
CA SER A 66 -10.80 -16.08 12.60
C SER A 66 -10.26 -15.43 11.33
N ARG A 67 -11.12 -14.73 10.58
CA ARG A 67 -10.77 -14.05 9.33
C ARG A 67 -9.73 -12.95 9.54
N LEU A 68 -9.89 -12.13 10.58
CA LEU A 68 -8.92 -11.07 10.93
C LEU A 68 -7.54 -11.65 11.28
N LYS A 69 -7.50 -12.74 12.05
CA LYS A 69 -6.24 -13.45 12.36
C LYS A 69 -5.57 -14.02 11.11
N THR A 70 -6.35 -14.67 10.25
CA THR A 70 -5.84 -15.19 8.97
C THR A 70 -5.29 -14.07 8.09
N LEU A 71 -6.00 -12.95 7.97
CA LEU A 71 -5.52 -11.80 7.21
C LEU A 71 -4.25 -11.19 7.79
N SER A 72 -4.15 -11.04 9.11
CA SER A 72 -2.91 -10.58 9.75
C SER A 72 -1.72 -11.48 9.40
N GLY A 73 -1.94 -12.79 9.39
CA GLY A 73 -0.95 -13.78 8.92
C GLY A 73 -0.59 -13.60 7.44
N GLN A 74 -1.58 -13.41 6.56
CA GLN A 74 -1.34 -13.17 5.13
C GLN A 74 -0.57 -11.87 4.89
N VAL A 75 -0.89 -10.79 5.61
CA VAL A 75 -0.15 -9.52 5.54
C VAL A 75 1.31 -9.72 5.97
N LEU A 76 1.56 -10.50 7.03
CA LEU A 76 2.92 -10.83 7.47
C LEU A 76 3.71 -11.60 6.39
N LEU A 77 3.10 -12.60 5.76
CA LEU A 77 3.73 -13.38 4.70
C LEU A 77 4.03 -12.51 3.47
N HIS A 78 3.06 -11.69 3.05
CA HIS A 78 3.21 -10.78 1.91
C HIS A 78 4.34 -9.77 2.14
N THR A 79 4.32 -9.08 3.29
CA THR A 79 5.39 -8.13 3.65
C THR A 79 6.76 -8.79 3.72
N SER A 80 6.84 -10.06 4.12
CA SER A 80 8.08 -10.84 4.10
C SER A 80 8.54 -11.18 2.68
N ALA A 81 7.63 -11.49 1.76
CA ALA A 81 7.95 -11.69 0.34
C ALA A 81 8.48 -10.40 -0.29
N VAL A 82 7.79 -9.27 -0.11
CA VAL A 82 8.23 -7.97 -0.61
C VAL A 82 9.59 -7.59 0.00
N ASN A 83 9.82 -7.79 1.30
CA ASN A 83 11.13 -7.50 1.91
C ASN A 83 12.27 -8.34 1.33
N ARG A 84 12.02 -9.60 0.94
CA ARG A 84 13.02 -10.44 0.28
C ARG A 84 13.34 -9.90 -1.11
N PHE A 85 12.31 -9.59 -1.91
CA PHE A 85 12.47 -8.95 -3.22
C PHE A 85 13.23 -7.62 -3.12
N LEU A 86 12.91 -6.78 -2.12
CA LEU A 86 13.59 -5.51 -1.95
C LEU A 86 15.09 -5.74 -1.66
N LYS A 87 15.41 -6.61 -0.69
CA LYS A 87 16.79 -6.89 -0.30
C LYS A 87 17.61 -7.59 -1.39
N SER A 88 17.00 -8.43 -2.23
CA SER A 88 17.72 -9.10 -3.32
C SER A 88 18.12 -8.14 -4.43
N ASN A 89 17.36 -7.06 -4.63
CA ASN A 89 17.65 -6.05 -5.65
C ASN A 89 18.52 -4.91 -5.12
N TYR A 90 18.20 -4.37 -3.93
CA TYR A 90 19.00 -3.34 -3.26
C TYR A 90 19.04 -3.59 -1.74
N PRO A 91 20.20 -3.96 -1.16
CA PRO A 91 20.30 -4.35 0.25
C PRO A 91 19.83 -3.30 1.27
N GLU A 92 19.89 -2.01 0.91
CA GLU A 92 19.53 -0.88 1.78
C GLU A 92 18.34 -0.06 1.24
N PRO A 93 17.09 -0.60 1.30
CA PRO A 93 15.91 0.08 0.76
C PRO A 93 15.67 1.48 1.34
N LYS A 94 16.03 1.68 2.62
CA LYS A 94 15.84 2.95 3.32
C LYS A 94 16.73 4.05 2.73
N LEU A 95 17.98 3.73 2.41
CA LEU A 95 18.91 4.70 1.82
C LEU A 95 18.49 5.09 0.41
N LEU A 96 18.03 4.11 -0.38
CA LEU A 96 17.57 4.36 -1.74
C LEU A 96 16.29 5.21 -1.78
N CYS A 97 15.30 4.89 -0.94
CA CYS A 97 13.97 5.48 -1.04
C CYS A 97 13.74 6.69 -0.13
N MET A 98 14.64 6.92 0.82
CA MET A 98 14.64 8.06 1.75
C MET A 98 16.08 8.51 2.02
N PRO A 99 16.80 8.99 0.99
CA PRO A 99 18.19 9.41 1.16
C PRO A 99 18.27 10.57 2.16
N PRO A 100 19.23 10.54 3.11
CA PRO A 100 19.54 11.68 3.96
C PRO A 100 19.90 12.92 3.13
N ALA A 101 19.63 14.11 3.66
CA ALA A 101 20.06 15.35 3.02
C ALA A 101 21.59 15.34 2.85
N GLY A 102 22.06 15.66 1.64
CA GLY A 102 23.50 15.70 1.32
C GLY A 102 24.13 14.35 0.99
N LEU A 103 23.36 13.25 1.02
CA LEU A 103 23.82 11.99 0.45
C LEU A 103 23.71 12.08 -1.07
N GLY A 104 24.83 11.84 -1.75
CA GLY A 104 24.93 11.83 -3.21
C GLY A 104 24.30 10.59 -3.82
N GLU A 105 24.89 10.09 -4.90
CA GLU A 105 24.47 8.85 -5.54
C GLU A 105 24.58 7.66 -4.56
N VAL A 106 23.55 6.83 -4.50
CA VAL A 106 23.51 5.64 -3.64
C VAL A 106 24.27 4.53 -4.35
N ALA A 107 25.38 4.08 -3.78
CA ALA A 107 26.21 3.02 -4.36
C ALA A 107 25.38 1.76 -4.69
N GLY A 108 25.64 1.17 -5.85
CA GLY A 108 24.94 -0.03 -6.32
C GLY A 108 23.61 0.26 -7.03
N THR A 109 23.29 1.53 -7.32
CA THR A 109 22.11 1.91 -8.12
C THR A 109 22.43 2.21 -9.59
N ASP A 110 23.69 2.09 -9.97
CA ASP A 110 24.21 2.50 -11.29
C ASP A 110 23.59 1.70 -12.46
N GLY A 111 23.04 0.51 -12.18
CA GLY A 111 22.32 -0.32 -13.14
C GLY A 111 20.79 -0.17 -13.11
N ALA A 112 20.25 0.65 -12.21
CA ALA A 112 18.81 0.82 -12.04
C ALA A 112 18.27 1.89 -12.99
N THR A 113 17.23 1.55 -13.76
CA THR A 113 16.45 2.58 -14.44
C THR A 113 15.63 3.39 -13.43
N LEU A 114 15.27 4.63 -13.80
CA LEU A 114 14.45 5.50 -12.95
C LEU A 114 13.12 4.82 -12.60
N GLU A 115 12.52 4.15 -13.57
CA GLU A 115 11.25 3.43 -13.46
C GLU A 115 11.35 2.27 -12.47
N GLN A 116 12.45 1.49 -12.52
CA GLN A 116 12.71 0.44 -11.53
C GLN A 116 12.85 1.02 -10.12
N VAL A 117 13.60 2.12 -9.95
CA VAL A 117 13.72 2.78 -8.64
C VAL A 117 12.36 3.28 -8.14
N GLN A 118 11.52 3.83 -9.01
CA GLN A 118 10.15 4.25 -8.66
C GLN A 118 9.27 3.08 -8.22
N ALA A 119 9.28 1.98 -8.95
CA ALA A 119 8.52 0.77 -8.59
C ALA A 119 9.02 0.16 -7.27
N TYR A 120 10.35 0.04 -7.14
CA TYR A 120 11.02 -0.42 -5.92
C TYR A 120 10.61 0.40 -4.69
N CYS A 121 10.70 1.73 -4.77
CA CYS A 121 10.39 2.60 -3.65
C CYS A 121 8.90 2.67 -3.32
N SER A 122 8.05 2.46 -4.32
CA SER A 122 6.61 2.31 -4.11
C SER A 122 6.30 1.03 -3.34
N LEU A 123 6.91 -0.10 -3.69
CA LEU A 123 6.80 -1.36 -2.94
C LEU A 123 7.35 -1.24 -1.51
N TYR A 124 8.48 -0.55 -1.32
CA TYR A 124 9.03 -0.28 0.01
C TYR A 124 8.07 0.51 0.90
N ARG A 125 7.50 1.61 0.38
CA ARG A 125 6.51 2.41 1.12
C ARG A 125 5.26 1.60 1.44
N SER A 126 4.75 0.88 0.44
CA SER A 126 3.59 0.01 0.56
C SER A 126 3.74 -1.03 1.69
N THR A 127 4.94 -1.60 1.85
CA THR A 127 5.23 -2.56 2.92
C THR A 127 5.08 -1.96 4.32
N ARG A 128 5.38 -0.66 4.49
CA ARG A 128 5.17 0.05 5.77
C ARG A 128 3.68 0.25 6.06
N ASP A 129 2.88 0.52 5.04
CA ASP A 129 1.43 0.66 5.17
C ASP A 129 0.79 -0.66 5.55
N LEU A 130 1.20 -1.75 4.89
CA LEU A 130 0.75 -3.10 5.21
C LEU A 130 1.15 -3.50 6.64
N THR A 131 2.35 -3.15 7.09
CA THR A 131 2.77 -3.38 8.48
C THR A 131 1.86 -2.64 9.47
N THR A 132 1.50 -1.39 9.14
CA THR A 132 0.54 -0.60 9.94
C THR A 132 -0.84 -1.25 9.94
N MET A 133 -1.32 -1.69 8.77
CA MET A 133 -2.59 -2.39 8.60
C MET A 133 -2.64 -3.69 9.43
N LYS A 134 -1.56 -4.48 9.43
CA LYS A 134 -1.43 -5.68 10.27
C LYS A 134 -1.65 -5.36 11.74
N SER A 135 -1.00 -4.33 12.26
CA SER A 135 -1.15 -3.90 13.66
C SER A 135 -2.60 -3.58 14.01
N ARG A 136 -3.32 -2.91 13.09
CA ARG A 136 -4.76 -2.61 13.24
C ARG A 136 -5.63 -3.86 13.21
N LEU A 137 -5.36 -4.80 12.30
CA LEU A 137 -6.06 -6.09 12.24
C LEU A 137 -5.86 -6.89 13.53
N ASP A 138 -4.63 -6.93 14.06
CA ASP A 138 -4.32 -7.59 15.34
C ASP A 138 -5.05 -6.93 16.52
N GLN A 139 -5.08 -5.60 16.55
CA GLN A 139 -5.82 -4.83 17.56
C GLN A 139 -7.31 -5.16 17.51
N GLN A 140 -7.90 -5.19 16.31
CA GLN A 140 -9.31 -5.49 16.12
C GLN A 140 -9.65 -6.93 16.55
N ALA A 141 -8.81 -7.90 16.19
CA ALA A 141 -8.96 -9.29 16.62
C ALA A 141 -8.89 -9.42 18.17
N ARG A 142 -8.01 -8.66 18.82
CA ARG A 142 -7.93 -8.62 20.29
C ARG A 142 -9.20 -8.07 20.92
N LEU A 143 -9.75 -6.96 20.40
CA LEU A 143 -11.01 -6.38 20.88
C LEU A 143 -12.18 -7.37 20.76
N MET A 144 -12.28 -8.07 19.63
CA MET A 144 -13.31 -9.11 19.44
C MET A 144 -13.14 -10.30 20.39
N THR A 145 -11.91 -10.67 20.72
CA THR A 145 -11.64 -11.74 21.70
C THR A 145 -12.13 -11.35 23.09
N ILE A 146 -11.95 -10.09 23.50
CA ILE A 146 -12.45 -9.55 24.77
C ILE A 146 -13.98 -9.54 24.81
N GLU A 147 -14.64 -9.18 23.70
CA GLU A 147 -16.11 -9.20 23.64
C GLU A 147 -16.65 -10.63 23.75
N THR A 148 -16.04 -11.57 23.04
CA THR A 148 -16.45 -12.98 23.04
C THR A 148 -16.30 -13.61 24.44
N SER A 149 -15.29 -13.19 25.22
CA SER A 149 -15.06 -13.73 26.57
C SER A 149 -16.02 -13.16 27.62
N ARG A 150 -16.59 -11.97 27.43
CA ARG A 150 -17.62 -11.40 28.33
C ARG A 150 -18.95 -12.13 28.27
N ILE A 151 -19.27 -12.77 27.14
CA ILE A 151 -20.55 -13.46 26.93
C ILE A 151 -20.54 -14.86 27.59
N LYS A 152 -19.36 -15.40 27.94
CA LYS A 152 -19.28 -16.61 28.77
C LYS A 152 -19.53 -16.24 30.24
N PRO A 153 -20.57 -16.78 30.90
CA PRO A 153 -20.84 -16.52 32.30
C PRO A 153 -19.80 -17.25 33.15
N VAL A 154 -18.68 -16.60 33.43
CA VAL A 154 -17.79 -17.02 34.51
C VAL A 154 -18.36 -16.41 35.79
N GLN A 155 -18.69 -17.26 36.75
CA GLN A 155 -19.00 -16.87 38.12
C GLN A 155 -17.83 -16.03 38.67
N GLN A 156 -17.97 -14.70 38.63
CA GLN A 156 -16.92 -13.78 39.10
C GLN A 156 -17.25 -13.29 40.50
N THR A 157 -16.62 -13.92 41.48
CA THR A 157 -16.39 -13.37 42.82
C THR A 157 -15.35 -12.24 42.75
N ALA A 158 -15.58 -11.18 43.55
CA ALA A 158 -14.72 -10.01 43.79
C ALA A 158 -14.51 -8.99 42.64
N ARG A 159 -15.30 -7.91 42.73
CA ARG A 159 -15.34 -6.74 41.85
C ARG A 159 -14.07 -5.88 41.90
N LYS A 160 -13.36 -5.75 40.78
CA LYS A 160 -12.56 -4.57 40.44
C LYS A 160 -13.40 -3.68 39.52
N LYS A 161 -13.53 -2.39 39.83
CA LYS A 161 -14.35 -1.42 39.08
C LYS A 161 -13.71 -1.15 37.72
N ILE A 162 -14.07 -1.95 36.71
CA ILE A 162 -13.60 -1.78 35.32
C ILE A 162 -14.51 -0.76 34.64
N VAL A 163 -13.92 0.31 34.11
CA VAL A 163 -14.63 1.30 33.29
C VAL A 163 -15.17 0.60 32.04
N PRO A 164 -16.46 0.75 31.68
CA PRO A 164 -17.03 0.12 30.51
C PRO A 164 -16.45 0.75 29.23
N VAL A 165 -15.49 0.05 28.60
CA VAL A 165 -15.09 0.35 27.23
C VAL A 165 -16.19 -0.15 26.29
N ASN A 166 -16.71 0.74 25.44
CA ASN A 166 -17.64 0.39 24.36
C ASN A 166 -16.86 -0.31 23.24
N VAL A 167 -16.79 -1.64 23.30
CA VAL A 167 -15.99 -2.45 22.38
C VAL A 167 -16.49 -2.35 20.93
N ALA A 168 -17.81 -2.28 20.72
CA ALA A 168 -18.40 -2.10 19.40
C ALA A 168 -17.96 -0.78 18.74
N ALA A 169 -17.96 0.32 19.50
CA ALA A 169 -17.45 1.60 19.01
C ALA A 169 -15.95 1.52 18.66
N ALA A 170 -15.14 0.85 19.50
CA ALA A 170 -13.71 0.69 19.25
C ALA A 170 -13.41 -0.17 17.98
N VAL A 171 -14.19 -1.23 17.74
CA VAL A 171 -14.08 -2.06 16.53
C VAL A 171 -14.46 -1.26 15.27
N ASN A 172 -15.50 -0.43 15.35
CA ASN A 172 -15.91 0.43 14.24
C ASN A 172 -14.85 1.49 13.88
N VAL A 173 -14.23 2.13 14.89
CA VAL A 173 -13.13 3.08 14.66
C VAL A 173 -11.95 2.37 13.99
N SER A 174 -11.55 1.20 14.51
CA SER A 174 -10.47 0.40 13.93
C SER A 174 -10.74 0.01 12.48
N SER A 175 -11.98 -0.33 12.14
CA SER A 175 -12.35 -0.72 10.76
C SER A 175 -12.24 0.46 9.80
N ARG A 176 -12.63 1.66 10.20
CA ARG A 176 -12.46 2.89 9.39
C ARG A 176 -10.99 3.20 9.14
N ASP A 177 -10.14 3.09 10.16
CA ASP A 177 -8.70 3.30 10.01
C ASP A 177 -8.08 2.31 9.01
N VAL A 178 -8.49 1.04 9.06
CA VAL A 178 -8.03 0.03 8.10
C VAL A 178 -8.50 0.36 6.68
N LEU A 179 -9.75 0.79 6.49
CA LEU A 179 -10.25 1.19 5.17
C LEU A 179 -9.50 2.39 4.59
N VAL A 180 -9.17 3.38 5.42
CA VAL A 180 -8.33 4.52 4.99
C VAL A 180 -6.95 4.02 4.52
N LEU A 181 -6.33 3.07 5.24
CA LEU A 181 -5.06 2.47 4.83
C LEU A 181 -5.19 1.68 3.52
N VAL A 182 -6.29 0.95 3.32
CA VAL A 182 -6.58 0.22 2.08
C VAL A 182 -6.68 1.17 0.89
N GLN A 183 -7.50 2.22 1.01
CA GLN A 183 -7.68 3.23 -0.05
C GLN A 183 -6.37 3.95 -0.36
N SER A 184 -5.63 4.36 0.67
CA SER A 184 -4.33 5.00 0.53
C SER A 184 -3.31 4.09 -0.18
N SER A 185 -3.32 2.79 0.13
CA SER A 185 -2.46 1.80 -0.52
C SER A 185 -2.83 1.60 -1.99
N ARG A 186 -4.13 1.48 -2.32
CA ARG A 186 -4.61 1.39 -3.71
C ARG A 186 -4.20 2.60 -4.54
N GLN A 187 -4.35 3.81 -3.98
CA GLN A 187 -3.96 5.05 -4.67
C GLN A 187 -2.46 5.05 -5.01
N ARG A 188 -1.60 4.61 -4.09
CA ARG A 188 -0.16 4.46 -4.36
C ARG A 188 0.14 3.42 -5.44
N LEU A 189 -0.53 2.26 -5.38
CA LEU A 189 -0.36 1.23 -6.42
C LEU A 189 -0.79 1.71 -7.81
N ALA A 190 -1.82 2.57 -7.88
CA ALA A 190 -2.24 3.22 -9.12
C ALA A 190 -1.21 4.23 -9.63
N GLN A 191 -0.65 5.07 -8.74
CA GLN A 191 0.41 6.03 -9.09
C GLN A 191 1.68 5.37 -9.64
N MET A 192 1.90 4.09 -9.32
CA MET A 192 3.05 3.32 -9.77
C MET A 192 2.85 2.70 -11.16
N GLN A 193 1.61 2.52 -11.64
CA GLN A 193 1.35 1.85 -12.93
C GLN A 193 2.09 2.45 -14.14
N PRO A 194 2.27 3.78 -14.25
CA PRO A 194 3.01 4.36 -15.37
C PRO A 194 4.47 3.88 -15.45
N ALA A 195 5.08 3.52 -14.31
CA ALA A 195 6.46 3.01 -14.25
C ALA A 195 6.59 1.56 -14.76
N PHE A 196 5.48 0.80 -14.84
CA PHE A 196 5.51 -0.56 -15.37
C PHE A 196 5.59 -0.56 -16.90
N PRO A 197 6.33 -1.52 -17.49
CA PRO A 197 6.21 -1.84 -18.91
C PRO A 197 4.75 -2.08 -19.28
N GLU A 198 4.34 -1.63 -20.47
CA GLU A 198 2.93 -1.63 -20.89
C GLU A 198 2.26 -3.01 -20.77
N ALA A 199 2.99 -4.07 -21.15
CA ALA A 199 2.54 -5.46 -21.05
C ALA A 199 2.28 -5.95 -19.61
N LEU A 200 2.81 -5.26 -18.59
CA LEU A 200 2.70 -5.63 -17.18
C LEU A 200 1.87 -4.63 -16.37
N ARG A 201 1.18 -3.69 -17.02
CA ARG A 201 0.30 -2.76 -16.33
C ARG A 201 -0.96 -3.48 -15.85
N ILE A 202 -1.31 -3.24 -14.59
CA ILE A 202 -2.55 -3.72 -13.99
C ILE A 202 -3.66 -2.76 -14.37
N SER A 203 -4.81 -3.29 -14.79
CA SER A 203 -5.96 -2.46 -15.14
C SER A 203 -6.43 -1.63 -13.96
N GLU A 204 -6.81 -0.36 -14.21
CA GLU A 204 -7.34 0.51 -13.16
C GLU A 204 -8.57 -0.09 -12.46
N ALA A 205 -9.38 -0.86 -13.19
CA ALA A 205 -10.53 -1.56 -12.63
C ALA A 205 -10.11 -2.51 -11.48
N SER A 206 -9.04 -3.27 -11.68
CA SER A 206 -8.50 -4.17 -10.66
C SER A 206 -7.95 -3.40 -9.46
N LEU A 207 -7.32 -2.23 -9.68
CA LEU A 207 -6.76 -1.41 -8.60
C LEU A 207 -7.83 -0.71 -7.76
N ARG A 208 -8.99 -0.40 -8.35
CA ARG A 208 -10.12 0.23 -7.66
C ARG A 208 -10.94 -0.77 -6.84
N GLY A 209 -10.63 -2.08 -6.90
CA GLY A 209 -11.43 -3.12 -6.26
C GLY A 209 -12.81 -3.30 -6.91
N VAL A 210 -13.01 -2.79 -8.13
CA VAL A 210 -14.24 -3.02 -8.88
C VAL A 210 -14.16 -4.44 -9.41
N ALA A 211 -14.93 -5.34 -8.83
CA ALA A 211 -15.03 -6.72 -9.30
C ALA A 211 -15.41 -6.71 -10.79
N VAL A 212 -14.46 -7.07 -11.65
CA VAL A 212 -14.74 -7.31 -13.06
C VAL A 212 -15.65 -8.53 -13.10
N GLN A 213 -16.92 -8.32 -13.48
CA GLN A 213 -17.86 -9.43 -13.62
C GLN A 213 -17.31 -10.38 -14.70
N PRO A 214 -17.11 -11.68 -14.39
CA PRO A 214 -16.71 -12.66 -15.38
C PRO A 214 -17.89 -12.87 -16.33
N GLY A 215 -17.89 -12.17 -17.47
CA GLY A 215 -18.99 -12.19 -18.44
C GLY A 215 -19.03 -11.04 -19.43
N GLN A 216 -18.27 -9.95 -19.21
CA GLN A 216 -18.07 -8.95 -20.26
C GLN A 216 -17.05 -9.46 -21.28
N THR A 217 -17.56 -10.14 -22.30
CA THR A 217 -16.82 -10.41 -23.54
C THR A 217 -16.38 -9.08 -24.13
N VAL A 218 -15.06 -8.86 -24.19
CA VAL A 218 -14.47 -7.77 -24.96
C VAL A 218 -15.01 -7.90 -26.40
N PRO A 219 -15.67 -6.88 -26.97
CA PRO A 219 -16.16 -6.96 -28.33
C PRO A 219 -14.95 -7.18 -29.24
N THR A 220 -14.88 -8.38 -29.82
CA THR A 220 -13.91 -8.71 -30.85
C THR A 220 -14.17 -7.76 -32.00
N GLN A 221 -13.26 -6.80 -32.19
CA GLN A 221 -13.31 -5.85 -33.28
C GLN A 221 -13.11 -6.65 -34.56
N SER A 222 -14.23 -7.07 -35.17
CA SER A 222 -14.24 -7.80 -36.42
C SER A 222 -13.73 -6.85 -37.49
N ALA A 223 -12.49 -7.08 -37.93
CA ALA A 223 -11.92 -6.41 -39.08
C ALA A 223 -12.70 -6.84 -40.32
N ASP A 224 -13.70 -6.04 -40.69
CA ASP A 224 -14.38 -6.13 -41.98
C ASP A 224 -13.39 -5.63 -43.06
N MET A 225 -12.49 -6.51 -43.49
CA MET A 225 -11.80 -6.36 -44.77
C MET A 225 -12.77 -6.75 -45.88
N ARG A 226 -13.61 -5.81 -46.28
CA ARG A 226 -14.35 -5.88 -47.54
C ARG A 226 -13.66 -4.99 -48.55
N GLY A 227 -12.93 -5.62 -49.46
CA GLY A 227 -12.09 -4.97 -50.45
C GLY A 227 -12.83 -4.09 -51.45
N ARG A 228 -12.06 -3.19 -52.05
CA ARG A 228 -12.10 -2.75 -53.45
C ARG A 228 -10.70 -2.28 -53.84
#